data_AF-A0AAN8ARC3-F1
#
_entry.id   AF-A0AAN8ARC3-F1
#
_cell.length_a   1.000
_cell.length_b   1.000
_cell.length_c   1.000
_cell.angle_alpha   90.00
_cell.angle_beta   90.00
_cell.angle_gamma   90.00
#
_symmetry.space_group_name_H-M   'P 1'
#
loop_
_entity.id
_entity.type
_entity.pdbx_description
1 polymer ?
#
loop_
_entity_poly.entity_id
_entity_poly.type
_entity_poly.pdbx_seq_one_letter_code
_entity_poly.pdbx_strand_id
1 'polypeptide(L)'
;MEDPGIKKQNWDVKETELFLEILKDLDMKKCLDGRKVRNNKLFKVAHRRMTAAGYHRTVDQLKFRWKLLKSAYYKCKREPSSPAPTKIQGWWRYEKTMIAIMESRHPLLGAGVTVNSDRNDKGTEDSEGEASMLHWPQPCPDNTAQNLGLIIKMDPEMDSQLKIGFIGAGNMAFGIAKGLLSGNVLPANIKVSAPSSRNLGRFQELGVAVTHSNVEVVSGSDLVFLAVKPHLVAAVLNETSVHIAERHIIVSVAAGVTLATLEELLPENSVAIRLMPNLPCLVQEGALLFTRGSHAKQEDGALLRSLLHRCGLVEEGPEAWIDIHTGLSGSGVAFVYLFAEALAEGAVKMGMPSALAHSIASQTVLGAGKLLRESGKHPAQLRSEVCTPGGTTIYGLHTLEQGGLRAATMSAVESATERAKQLGRK
;
A
#
# COMPACT_ATOMS: atom_id res chain seq x y z
N MET A 1 -7.86 7.44 41.08
CA MET A 1 -7.81 5.97 40.91
C MET A 1 -7.15 5.71 39.57
N GLU A 2 -5.92 5.21 39.60
CA GLU A 2 -5.14 4.91 38.38
C GLU A 2 -5.80 3.75 37.62
N ASP A 3 -5.97 3.90 36.30
CA ASP A 3 -6.48 2.86 35.40
C ASP A 3 -5.42 1.74 35.27
N PRO A 4 -5.66 0.53 35.79
CA PRO A 4 -4.69 -0.55 35.74
C PRO A 4 -4.49 -0.96 34.28
N GLY A 5 -3.30 -0.63 33.77
CA GLY A 5 -2.93 -0.72 32.37
C GLY A 5 -3.44 -1.98 31.66
N ILE A 6 -3.99 -1.75 30.46
CA ILE A 6 -4.55 -2.71 29.47
C ILE A 6 -3.76 -4.04 29.32
N LYS A 7 -2.49 -4.08 29.74
CA LYS A 7 -1.55 -5.21 29.55
C LYS A 7 -1.67 -6.35 30.59
N LYS A 8 -2.34 -6.18 31.74
CA LYS A 8 -2.57 -7.27 32.72
C LYS A 8 -4.00 -7.21 33.26
N GLN A 9 -4.94 -7.83 32.53
CA GLN A 9 -6.29 -8.02 33.01
C GLN A 9 -6.58 -9.51 33.15
N ASN A 10 -7.03 -9.92 34.33
CA ASN A 10 -7.50 -11.28 34.57
C ASN A 10 -8.85 -11.45 33.85
N TRP A 11 -8.88 -12.38 32.91
CA TRP A 11 -10.10 -12.84 32.24
C TRP A 11 -10.46 -14.18 32.82
N ASP A 12 -11.66 -14.30 33.36
CA ASP A 12 -12.12 -15.60 33.80
C ASP A 12 -12.51 -16.48 32.59
N VAL A 13 -12.68 -17.78 32.88
CA VAL A 13 -12.94 -18.79 31.85
C VAL A 13 -14.32 -18.59 31.22
N LYS A 14 -15.34 -18.27 32.02
CA LYS A 14 -16.72 -18.08 31.56
C LYS A 14 -16.86 -16.80 30.72
N GLU A 15 -16.16 -15.75 31.12
CA GLU A 15 -16.05 -14.49 30.39
C GLU A 15 -15.44 -14.72 28.99
N THR A 16 -14.41 -15.57 28.91
CA THR A 16 -13.75 -15.89 27.64
C THR A 16 -14.63 -16.77 26.74
N GLU A 17 -15.34 -17.73 27.32
CA GLU A 17 -16.31 -18.57 26.59
C GLU A 17 -17.44 -17.75 25.99
N LEU A 18 -18.06 -16.89 26.81
CA LEU A 18 -19.13 -16.01 26.35
C LEU A 18 -18.66 -15.07 25.24
N PHE A 19 -17.47 -14.48 25.40
CA PHE A 19 -16.89 -13.61 24.38
C PHE A 19 -16.73 -14.34 23.04
N LEU A 20 -16.22 -15.57 23.06
CA LEU A 20 -16.04 -16.37 21.84
C LEU A 20 -17.36 -16.78 21.20
N GLU A 21 -18.37 -17.19 21.98
CA GLU A 21 -19.70 -17.50 21.43
C GLU A 21 -20.35 -16.25 20.80
N ILE A 22 -20.21 -15.08 21.43
CA ILE A 22 -20.66 -13.81 20.82
C ILE A 22 -19.97 -13.56 19.47
N LEU A 23 -18.66 -13.80 19.38
CA LEU A 23 -17.93 -13.60 18.12
C LEU A 23 -18.32 -14.61 17.04
N LYS A 24 -18.60 -15.86 17.44
CA LYS A 24 -19.12 -16.91 16.56
C LYS A 24 -20.49 -16.56 16.00
N ASP A 25 -21.41 -16.11 16.85
CA ASP A 25 -22.76 -15.66 16.45
C ASP A 25 -22.73 -14.48 15.48
N LEU A 26 -21.73 -13.60 15.62
CA LEU A 26 -21.56 -12.42 14.78
C LEU A 26 -20.89 -12.72 13.43
N ASP A 27 -20.68 -13.99 13.08
CA ASP A 27 -20.08 -14.48 11.82
C ASP A 27 -18.80 -13.72 11.46
N MET A 28 -17.88 -13.69 12.41
CA MET A 28 -16.73 -12.80 12.42
C MET A 28 -15.77 -12.99 11.23
N LYS A 29 -15.88 -14.09 10.47
CA LYS A 29 -15.12 -14.32 9.24
C LYS A 29 -15.67 -13.54 8.04
N LYS A 30 -17.00 -13.32 7.92
CA LYS A 30 -17.59 -12.43 6.90
C LYS A 30 -17.18 -10.96 7.09
N CYS A 31 -16.83 -10.58 8.32
CA CYS A 31 -16.41 -9.21 8.65
C CYS A 31 -14.90 -8.96 8.48
N LEU A 32 -14.12 -10.01 8.16
CA LEU A 32 -12.66 -9.95 7.98
C LEU A 32 -12.26 -10.26 6.53
N ASP A 33 -12.76 -9.47 5.58
CA ASP A 33 -12.25 -9.34 4.21
C ASP A 33 -11.05 -8.36 4.11
N GLY A 34 -10.33 -8.17 5.21
CA GLY A 34 -9.15 -7.29 5.27
C GLY A 34 -9.45 -5.79 5.45
N ARG A 35 -10.72 -5.36 5.60
CA ARG A 35 -11.07 -3.94 5.77
C ARG A 35 -11.31 -3.55 7.25
N LYS A 36 -10.39 -2.76 7.83
CA LYS A 36 -10.39 -2.30 9.25
C LYS A 36 -11.71 -1.68 9.76
N VAL A 37 -12.54 -1.10 8.88
CA VAL A 37 -13.76 -0.34 9.24
C VAL A 37 -14.89 -1.24 9.80
N ARG A 38 -14.99 -2.51 9.39
CA ARG A 38 -16.05 -3.43 9.89
C ARG A 38 -15.74 -4.01 11.28
N ASN A 39 -14.46 -4.08 11.67
CA ASN A 39 -14.05 -4.63 12.96
C ASN A 39 -14.55 -3.80 14.15
N ASN A 40 -14.58 -2.45 14.04
CA ASN A 40 -14.97 -1.60 15.16
C ASN A 40 -16.49 -1.71 15.46
N LYS A 41 -17.33 -1.87 14.44
CA LYS A 41 -18.78 -2.09 14.63
C LYS A 41 -19.06 -3.42 15.33
N LEU A 42 -18.32 -4.47 14.98
CA LEU A 42 -18.45 -5.79 15.58
C LEU A 42 -18.07 -5.78 17.06
N PHE A 43 -16.93 -5.20 17.42
CA PHE A 43 -16.53 -5.09 18.83
C PHE A 43 -17.44 -4.16 19.65
N LYS A 44 -18.11 -3.18 19.04
CA LYS A 44 -19.18 -2.41 19.70
C LYS A 44 -20.44 -3.25 19.97
N VAL A 45 -20.79 -4.20 19.09
CA VAL A 45 -21.89 -5.15 19.34
C VAL A 45 -21.49 -6.16 20.42
N ALA A 46 -20.26 -6.69 20.35
CA ALA A 46 -19.73 -7.58 21.37
C ALA A 46 -19.66 -6.90 22.74
N HIS A 47 -19.22 -5.64 22.80
CA HIS A 47 -19.25 -4.83 24.03
C HIS A 47 -20.65 -4.75 24.64
N ARG A 48 -21.68 -4.45 23.83
CA ARG A 48 -23.06 -4.40 24.34
C ARG A 48 -23.55 -5.74 24.87
N ARG A 49 -23.23 -6.84 24.19
CA ARG A 49 -23.62 -8.21 24.63
C ARG A 49 -22.87 -8.67 25.88
N MET A 50 -21.58 -8.37 25.98
CA MET A 50 -20.76 -8.64 27.17
C MET A 50 -21.28 -7.85 28.39
N THR A 51 -21.57 -6.56 28.21
CA THR A 51 -22.13 -5.69 29.26
C THR A 51 -23.51 -6.20 29.71
N ALA A 52 -24.36 -6.64 28.79
CA ALA A 52 -25.68 -7.21 29.11
C ALA A 52 -25.59 -8.52 29.92
N ALA A 53 -24.47 -9.24 29.81
CA ALA A 53 -24.21 -10.46 30.57
C ALA A 53 -23.43 -10.23 31.88
N GLY A 54 -23.24 -8.96 32.29
CA GLY A 54 -22.56 -8.58 33.53
C GLY A 54 -21.03 -8.43 33.41
N TYR A 55 -20.46 -8.51 32.20
CA TYR A 55 -19.03 -8.34 31.98
C TYR A 55 -18.71 -6.96 31.39
N HIS A 56 -18.18 -6.07 32.23
CA HIS A 56 -17.86 -4.69 31.86
C HIS A 56 -16.45 -4.58 31.26
N ARG A 57 -16.34 -4.85 29.96
CA ARG A 57 -15.08 -4.69 29.20
C ARG A 57 -15.18 -3.60 28.16
N THR A 58 -14.17 -2.74 28.07
CA THR A 58 -14.11 -1.73 26.99
C THR A 58 -13.93 -2.41 25.62
N VAL A 59 -14.31 -1.70 24.56
CA VAL A 59 -14.12 -2.17 23.18
C VAL A 59 -12.66 -2.55 22.91
N ASP A 60 -11.71 -1.80 23.47
CA ASP A 60 -10.28 -2.06 23.27
C ASP A 60 -9.77 -3.23 24.11
N GLN A 61 -10.34 -3.48 25.29
CA GLN A 61 -10.08 -4.70 26.07
C GLN A 61 -10.55 -5.94 25.32
N LEU A 62 -11.72 -5.88 24.66
CA LEU A 62 -12.23 -6.97 23.82
C LEU A 62 -11.33 -7.22 22.60
N LYS A 63 -10.89 -6.16 21.91
CA LYS A 63 -9.92 -6.26 20.80
C LYS A 63 -8.60 -6.88 21.26
N PHE A 64 -8.09 -6.46 22.42
CA PHE A 64 -6.84 -6.98 22.98
C PHE A 64 -6.98 -8.47 23.34
N ARG A 65 -8.10 -8.87 23.95
CA ARG A 65 -8.37 -10.27 24.26
C ARG A 65 -8.47 -11.13 23.00
N TRP A 66 -9.16 -10.64 21.97
CA TRP A 66 -9.23 -11.31 20.67
C TRP A 66 -7.84 -11.51 20.04
N LYS A 67 -6.97 -10.49 20.11
CA LYS A 67 -5.58 -10.58 19.62
C LYS A 67 -4.80 -11.70 20.33
N LEU A 68 -4.96 -11.84 21.65
CA LEU A 68 -4.31 -12.92 22.42
C LEU A 68 -4.82 -14.30 22.01
N LEU A 69 -6.14 -14.48 21.94
CA LEU A 69 -6.78 -15.76 21.55
C LEU A 69 -6.39 -16.17 20.12
N LYS A 70 -6.38 -15.21 19.18
CA LYS A 70 -5.95 -15.43 17.80
C LYS A 70 -4.47 -15.81 17.70
N SER A 71 -3.60 -15.14 18.46
CA SER A 71 -2.16 -15.48 18.50
C SER A 71 -1.92 -16.89 19.04
N ALA A 72 -2.65 -17.28 20.08
CA ALA A 72 -2.60 -18.63 20.63
C ALA A 72 -3.08 -19.69 19.64
N TYR A 73 -4.16 -19.43 18.89
CA TYR A 73 -4.66 -20.32 17.86
C TYR A 73 -3.60 -20.61 16.78
N TYR A 74 -2.97 -19.58 16.22
CA TYR A 74 -1.93 -19.76 15.21
C TYR A 74 -0.64 -20.38 15.75
N LYS A 75 -0.38 -20.26 17.05
CA LYS A 75 0.74 -20.97 17.68
C LYS A 75 0.44 -22.48 17.73
N CYS A 76 -0.73 -22.87 18.24
CA CYS A 76 -1.13 -24.28 18.33
C CYS A 76 -1.28 -24.93 16.95
N LYS A 77 -1.71 -24.18 15.93
CA LYS A 77 -1.81 -24.67 14.54
C LYS A 77 -0.45 -24.93 13.88
N ARG A 78 0.61 -24.19 14.27
CA ARG A 78 1.97 -24.36 13.74
C ARG A 78 2.76 -25.44 14.49
N GLU A 79 2.48 -25.61 15.78
CA GLU A 79 3.18 -26.54 16.66
C GLU A 79 2.15 -27.38 17.44
N PRO A 80 1.60 -28.46 16.84
CA PRO A 80 0.54 -29.27 17.47
C PRO A 80 0.98 -29.94 18.78
N SER A 81 2.29 -30.12 18.99
CA SER A 81 2.90 -30.70 20.18
C SER A 81 3.30 -29.68 21.25
N SER A 82 3.08 -28.37 21.04
CA SER A 82 3.40 -27.33 22.02
C SER A 82 2.43 -27.38 23.21
N PRO A 83 2.92 -27.18 24.46
CA PRO A 83 2.03 -26.99 25.61
C PRO A 83 1.12 -25.77 25.43
N ALA A 84 -0.03 -25.77 26.11
CA ALA A 84 -1.01 -24.69 26.02
C ALA A 84 -0.37 -23.31 26.25
N PRO A 85 -0.90 -22.25 25.61
CA PRO A 85 -0.46 -20.88 25.85
C PRO A 85 -0.53 -20.55 27.35
N THR A 86 0.63 -20.39 27.99
CA THR A 86 0.76 -20.11 29.43
C THR A 86 0.06 -18.83 29.89
N LYS A 87 -0.30 -17.94 28.95
CA LYS A 87 -0.97 -16.65 29.19
C LYS A 87 -2.50 -16.72 29.05
N ILE A 88 -3.09 -17.86 28.69
CA ILE A 88 -4.54 -18.03 28.52
C ILE A 88 -5.01 -19.20 29.37
N GLN A 89 -5.62 -18.87 30.50
CA GLN A 89 -6.26 -19.85 31.37
C GLN A 89 -7.38 -20.58 30.62
N GLY A 90 -7.38 -21.92 30.67
CA GLY A 90 -8.46 -22.74 30.10
C GLY A 90 -8.44 -22.89 28.58
N TRP A 91 -7.30 -22.65 27.91
CA TRP A 91 -7.17 -22.69 26.44
C TRP A 91 -7.89 -23.86 25.74
N TRP A 92 -7.76 -25.08 26.27
CA TRP A 92 -8.35 -26.31 25.71
C TRP A 92 -9.88 -26.24 25.58
N ARG A 93 -10.55 -25.41 26.40
CA ARG A 93 -12.00 -25.19 26.33
C ARG A 93 -12.40 -24.33 25.13
N TYR A 94 -11.51 -23.46 24.69
CA TYR A 94 -11.77 -22.49 23.63
C TYR A 94 -11.41 -23.01 22.24
N GLU A 95 -10.58 -24.06 22.15
CA GLU A 95 -10.02 -24.56 20.90
C GLU A 95 -11.09 -24.88 19.85
N LYS A 96 -12.14 -25.62 20.23
CA LYS A 96 -13.25 -25.98 19.32
C LYS A 96 -13.99 -24.74 18.81
N THR A 97 -14.32 -23.80 19.70
CA THR A 97 -15.01 -22.56 19.33
C THR A 97 -14.12 -21.67 18.48
N MET A 98 -12.82 -21.61 18.76
CA MET A 98 -11.81 -20.91 17.95
C MET A 98 -11.70 -21.50 16.54
N ILE A 99 -11.65 -22.84 16.41
CA ILE A 99 -11.68 -23.51 15.10
C ILE A 99 -12.97 -23.16 14.37
N ALA A 100 -14.14 -23.24 15.02
CA ALA A 100 -15.41 -22.89 14.40
C ALA A 100 -15.44 -21.44 13.88
N ILE A 101 -14.94 -20.49 14.67
CA ILE A 101 -14.84 -19.07 14.29
C ILE A 101 -13.87 -18.86 13.13
N MET A 102 -12.72 -19.54 13.14
CA MET A 102 -11.64 -19.32 12.19
C MET A 102 -11.86 -20.10 10.87
N GLU A 103 -12.54 -21.25 10.92
CA GLU A 103 -12.64 -22.22 9.82
C GLU A 103 -14.03 -22.32 9.19
N SER A 104 -15.06 -21.61 9.72
CA SER A 104 -16.39 -21.57 9.08
C SER A 104 -16.31 -21.27 7.57
N ARG A 105 -16.90 -22.13 6.75
CA ARG A 105 -17.16 -21.95 5.31
C ARG A 105 -18.62 -22.31 5.07
N HIS A 106 -19.39 -21.50 4.32
CA HIS A 106 -20.66 -21.95 3.74
C HIS A 106 -20.41 -22.34 2.27
N PRO A 107 -21.03 -23.42 1.75
CA PRO A 107 -20.76 -23.89 0.39
C PRO A 107 -21.27 -22.88 -0.65
N LEU A 108 -20.39 -22.50 -1.58
CA LEU A 108 -20.82 -22.15 -2.93
C LEU A 108 -20.77 -23.45 -3.74
N LEU A 109 -21.92 -23.80 -4.30
CA LEU A 109 -22.15 -24.99 -5.12
C LEU A 109 -21.09 -25.13 -6.22
N GLY A 110 -20.31 -26.20 -6.14
CA GLY A 110 -19.50 -26.74 -7.22
C GLY A 110 -19.60 -28.26 -7.14
N ALA A 111 -20.49 -28.83 -7.93
CA ALA A 111 -20.62 -30.27 -8.08
C ALA A 111 -19.45 -30.81 -8.90
N GLY A 112 -18.67 -31.70 -8.27
CA GLY A 112 -18.14 -32.92 -8.88
C GLY A 112 -17.03 -32.78 -9.92
N VAL A 113 -15.78 -32.97 -9.48
CA VAL A 113 -14.85 -33.86 -10.20
C VAL A 113 -14.07 -34.66 -9.16
N THR A 114 -14.29 -35.97 -9.17
CA THR A 114 -13.56 -37.01 -8.45
C THR A 114 -12.13 -37.14 -8.97
N VAL A 115 -11.15 -37.26 -8.07
CA VAL A 115 -9.83 -37.82 -8.42
C VAL A 115 -9.50 -38.91 -7.41
N ASN A 116 -9.51 -40.14 -7.91
CA ASN A 116 -8.84 -41.30 -7.34
C ASN A 116 -7.32 -41.03 -7.39
N SER A 117 -6.60 -41.32 -6.30
CA SER A 117 -5.17 -41.55 -6.37
C SER A 117 -4.83 -42.73 -5.46
N ASP A 118 -4.48 -43.83 -6.10
CA ASP A 118 -3.86 -44.99 -5.48
C ASP A 118 -2.57 -45.27 -6.26
N ARG A 119 -1.48 -45.43 -5.51
CA ARG A 119 -0.19 -46.10 -5.82
C ARG A 119 0.99 -45.28 -6.37
N ASN A 120 2.06 -45.28 -5.55
CA ASN A 120 3.49 -45.63 -5.78
C ASN A 120 3.96 -45.73 -7.25
N ASP A 121 5.17 -45.28 -7.62
CA ASP A 121 6.45 -45.84 -7.16
C ASP A 121 7.67 -44.98 -7.57
N LYS A 122 8.80 -45.36 -6.99
CA LYS A 122 10.21 -44.89 -6.93
C LYS A 122 10.98 -44.41 -8.20
N GLY A 123 12.10 -43.74 -7.90
CA GLY A 123 13.39 -43.70 -8.64
C GLY A 123 13.59 -42.40 -9.42
N THR A 124 14.72 -41.69 -9.42
CA THR A 124 16.16 -41.98 -9.20
C THR A 124 16.94 -40.64 -9.09
N GLU A 125 18.14 -40.69 -8.46
CA GLU A 125 19.42 -39.96 -8.69
C GLU A 125 19.48 -38.89 -9.82
N ASP A 126 20.25 -37.79 -9.82
CA ASP A 126 21.46 -37.38 -9.09
C ASP A 126 21.73 -35.86 -9.30
N SER A 127 22.60 -35.31 -8.45
CA SER A 127 23.31 -34.02 -8.44
C SER A 127 23.26 -33.05 -9.64
N GLU A 128 22.98 -31.76 -9.38
CA GLU A 128 23.63 -30.61 -10.06
C GLU A 128 23.72 -29.38 -9.13
N GLY A 129 24.84 -28.66 -9.23
CA GLY A 129 25.32 -27.67 -8.26
C GLY A 129 24.46 -26.42 -8.09
N GLU A 130 24.41 -25.96 -6.84
CA GLU A 130 23.83 -24.67 -6.46
C GLU A 130 24.67 -23.52 -7.03
N ALA A 131 24.28 -23.04 -8.21
CA ALA A 131 24.55 -21.66 -8.58
C ALA A 131 23.78 -20.76 -7.61
N SER A 132 24.52 -20.12 -6.70
CA SER A 132 24.05 -19.10 -5.76
C SER A 132 23.20 -18.03 -6.47
N MET A 133 21.89 -18.24 -6.52
CA MET A 133 20.93 -17.18 -6.82
C MET A 133 20.99 -16.19 -5.67
N LEU A 134 21.53 -15.00 -5.95
CA LEU A 134 21.31 -13.79 -5.16
C LEU A 134 19.85 -13.78 -4.69
N HIS A 135 19.65 -13.86 -3.38
CA HIS A 135 18.33 -13.94 -2.77
C HIS A 135 17.40 -12.88 -3.38
N TRP A 136 16.39 -13.32 -4.14
CA TRP A 136 15.27 -12.44 -4.48
C TRP A 136 14.76 -11.86 -3.16
N PRO A 137 14.41 -10.56 -3.08
CA PRO A 137 13.64 -10.09 -1.96
C PRO A 137 12.38 -10.94 -1.93
N GLN A 138 12.32 -11.91 -1.02
CA GLN A 138 11.06 -12.49 -0.59
C GLN A 138 10.18 -11.29 -0.27
N PRO A 139 8.87 -11.30 -0.60
CA PRO A 139 7.97 -10.30 -0.06
C PRO A 139 8.32 -10.24 1.41
N CYS A 140 8.84 -9.09 1.85
CA CYS A 140 9.17 -8.87 3.25
C CYS A 140 7.99 -9.43 4.02
N PRO A 141 8.15 -10.47 4.86
CA PRO A 141 7.01 -11.17 5.44
C PRO A 141 6.28 -10.16 6.29
N ASP A 142 5.26 -9.52 5.70
CA ASP A 142 4.65 -8.28 6.18
C ASP A 142 5.57 -7.56 7.20
N ASN A 143 6.64 -6.88 6.76
CA ASN A 143 7.42 -6.06 7.71
C ASN A 143 6.58 -4.86 8.21
N THR A 144 5.40 -4.66 7.61
CA THR A 144 4.23 -4.05 8.21
C THR A 144 3.96 -4.60 9.61
N ALA A 145 3.98 -5.91 9.86
CA ALA A 145 3.67 -6.52 11.17
C ALA A 145 4.75 -6.31 12.25
N GLN A 146 6.04 -6.23 11.91
CA GLN A 146 7.09 -5.97 12.89
C GLN A 146 7.25 -4.47 13.21
N ASN A 147 6.97 -3.56 12.26
CA ASN A 147 6.90 -2.12 12.53
C ASN A 147 5.51 -1.63 13.02
N LEU A 148 4.43 -2.40 12.82
CA LEU A 148 3.12 -2.16 13.44
C LEU A 148 3.14 -2.29 14.97
N GLY A 149 4.20 -2.88 15.54
CA GLY A 149 4.43 -2.93 16.98
C GLY A 149 4.90 -1.62 17.60
N LEU A 150 5.39 -0.68 16.77
CA LEU A 150 5.91 0.63 17.19
C LEU A 150 5.12 1.82 16.64
N ILE A 151 3.99 1.59 15.98
CA ILE A 151 2.96 2.63 15.81
C ILE A 151 2.29 2.80 17.17
N ILE A 152 2.93 3.63 18.00
CA ILE A 152 2.33 4.23 19.18
C ILE A 152 1.03 4.90 18.70
N LYS A 153 -0.07 4.54 19.39
CA LYS A 153 -1.39 5.15 19.36
C LYS A 153 -1.45 6.51 18.62
N MET A 154 -1.97 6.52 17.40
CA MET A 154 -2.58 7.72 16.84
C MET A 154 -4.05 7.71 17.24
N ASP A 155 -4.46 8.78 17.91
CA ASP A 155 -5.80 8.99 18.43
C ASP A 155 -6.79 9.17 17.26
N PRO A 156 -7.88 8.39 17.17
CA PRO A 156 -8.88 8.53 16.10
C PRO A 156 -9.57 9.91 16.03
N GLU A 157 -9.42 10.75 17.06
CA GLU A 157 -9.95 12.12 17.07
C GLU A 157 -9.10 13.09 16.23
N MET A 158 -7.79 12.84 16.07
CA MET A 158 -6.86 13.74 15.36
C MET A 158 -7.04 13.71 13.83
N ASP A 159 -7.44 12.57 13.24
CA ASP A 159 -7.67 12.41 11.80
C ASP A 159 -8.91 13.16 11.29
N SER A 160 -9.82 13.56 12.18
CA SER A 160 -11.02 14.32 11.79
C SER A 160 -10.72 15.81 11.49
N GLN A 161 -9.56 16.31 11.95
CA GLN A 161 -9.20 17.74 11.86
C GLN A 161 -8.08 18.06 10.87
N LEU A 162 -7.23 17.10 10.50
CA LEU A 162 -6.07 17.37 9.63
C LEU A 162 -6.50 17.97 8.29
N LYS A 163 -5.98 19.16 7.97
CA LYS A 163 -6.26 19.90 6.74
C LYS A 163 -5.14 19.71 5.72
N ILE A 164 -5.51 19.37 4.49
CA ILE A 164 -4.58 19.08 3.40
C ILE A 164 -4.77 20.08 2.27
N GLY A 165 -3.66 20.72 1.89
CA GLY A 165 -3.61 21.71 0.82
C GLY A 165 -2.88 21.18 -0.40
N PHE A 166 -3.33 21.57 -1.59
CA PHE A 166 -2.60 21.38 -2.84
C PHE A 166 -2.39 22.73 -3.51
N ILE A 167 -1.14 23.13 -3.69
CA ILE A 167 -0.78 24.22 -4.59
C ILE A 167 -0.53 23.62 -5.97
N GLY A 168 -1.45 23.88 -6.89
CA GLY A 168 -1.46 23.31 -8.23
C GLY A 168 -2.50 22.19 -8.39
N ALA A 169 -3.41 22.36 -9.35
CA ALA A 169 -4.48 21.42 -9.67
C ALA A 169 -4.11 20.44 -10.81
N GLY A 170 -2.84 20.01 -10.90
CA GLY A 170 -2.32 19.10 -11.93
C GLY A 170 -2.73 17.63 -11.73
N ASN A 171 -2.36 16.76 -12.67
CA ASN A 171 -2.70 15.31 -12.61
C ASN A 171 -2.18 14.63 -11.33
N MET A 172 -0.99 15.02 -10.85
CA MET A 172 -0.43 14.45 -9.63
C MET A 172 -1.25 14.84 -8.40
N ALA A 173 -1.60 16.13 -8.25
CA ALA A 173 -2.51 16.58 -7.19
C ALA A 173 -3.84 15.82 -7.23
N PHE A 174 -4.42 15.62 -8.42
CA PHE A 174 -5.69 14.93 -8.57
C PHE A 174 -5.62 13.44 -8.20
N GLY A 175 -4.56 12.73 -8.64
CA GLY A 175 -4.35 11.32 -8.30
C GLY A 175 -4.16 11.12 -6.80
N ILE A 176 -3.35 11.99 -6.16
CA ILE A 176 -3.12 11.97 -4.72
C ILE A 176 -4.41 12.30 -3.96
N ALA A 177 -5.12 13.37 -4.34
CA ALA A 177 -6.39 13.74 -3.70
C ALA A 177 -7.42 12.61 -3.76
N LYS A 178 -7.57 11.92 -4.90
CA LYS A 178 -8.45 10.73 -5.00
C LYS A 178 -8.04 9.62 -4.02
N GLY A 179 -6.74 9.40 -3.85
CA GLY A 179 -6.24 8.41 -2.90
C GLY A 179 -6.57 8.78 -1.46
N LEU A 180 -6.28 10.01 -1.06
CA LEU A 180 -6.63 10.54 0.26
C LEU A 180 -8.12 10.38 0.58
N LEU A 181 -8.99 10.75 -0.36
CA LEU A 181 -10.45 10.61 -0.22
C LEU A 181 -10.87 9.14 -0.05
N SER A 182 -10.24 8.24 -0.80
CA SER A 182 -10.49 6.80 -0.66
C SER A 182 -9.90 6.19 0.64
N GLY A 183 -9.08 6.96 1.36
CA GLY A 183 -8.42 6.64 2.63
C GLY A 183 -9.14 7.19 3.87
N ASN A 184 -10.36 7.72 3.70
CA ASN A 184 -11.20 8.35 4.72
C ASN A 184 -10.88 9.82 5.06
N VAL A 185 -10.04 10.51 4.27
CA VAL A 185 -9.96 11.97 4.37
C VAL A 185 -11.24 12.57 3.80
N LEU A 186 -11.90 13.44 4.56
CA LEU A 186 -13.12 14.10 4.10
C LEU A 186 -12.80 15.15 3.02
N PRO A 187 -13.63 15.30 1.98
CA PRO A 187 -13.45 16.36 0.97
C PRO A 187 -13.34 17.77 1.57
N ALA A 188 -14.09 18.05 2.65
CA ALA A 188 -14.05 19.31 3.39
C ALA A 188 -12.73 19.59 4.12
N ASN A 189 -11.84 18.59 4.20
CA ASN A 189 -10.49 18.72 4.75
C ASN A 189 -9.43 18.94 3.66
N ILE A 190 -9.82 18.98 2.38
CA ILE A 190 -8.91 19.20 1.26
C ILE A 190 -9.21 20.56 0.63
N LYS A 191 -8.17 21.35 0.36
CA LYS A 191 -8.27 22.57 -0.44
C LYS A 191 -7.23 22.58 -1.56
N VAL A 192 -7.61 23.04 -2.76
CA VAL A 192 -6.74 23.04 -3.95
C VAL A 192 -6.71 24.44 -4.56
N SER A 193 -5.52 24.95 -4.87
CA SER A 193 -5.34 26.19 -5.64
C SER A 193 -4.87 25.93 -7.08
N ALA A 194 -5.30 26.80 -8.00
CA ALA A 194 -4.72 26.91 -9.33
C ALA A 194 -4.91 28.32 -9.90
N PRO A 195 -4.01 28.80 -10.78
CA PRO A 195 -4.15 30.13 -11.39
C PRO A 195 -5.32 30.23 -12.38
N SER A 196 -5.88 29.10 -12.84
CA SER A 196 -7.04 29.08 -13.74
C SER A 196 -8.02 27.97 -13.35
N SER A 197 -9.29 28.15 -13.70
CA SER A 197 -10.37 27.21 -13.37
C SER A 197 -10.37 25.93 -14.21
N ARG A 198 -9.49 25.83 -15.22
CA ARG A 198 -9.44 24.72 -16.19
C ARG A 198 -9.46 23.34 -15.54
N ASN A 199 -8.71 23.17 -14.46
CA ASN A 199 -8.58 21.88 -13.76
C ASN A 199 -9.30 21.85 -12.41
N LEU A 200 -9.95 22.94 -11.98
CA LEU A 200 -10.61 22.99 -10.67
C LEU A 200 -11.92 22.20 -10.65
N GLY A 201 -12.65 22.15 -11.78
CA GLY A 201 -13.94 21.46 -11.89
C GLY A 201 -13.90 19.99 -11.42
N ARG A 202 -12.88 19.23 -11.82
CA ARG A 202 -12.72 17.83 -11.38
C ARG A 202 -12.50 17.67 -9.87
N PHE A 203 -11.98 18.68 -9.17
CA PHE A 203 -11.85 18.64 -7.72
C PHE A 203 -13.18 19.00 -7.04
N GLN A 204 -13.92 19.96 -7.60
CA GLN A 204 -15.26 20.31 -7.14
C GLN A 204 -16.23 19.13 -7.28
N GLU A 205 -16.13 18.33 -8.35
CA GLU A 205 -16.88 17.08 -8.53
C GLU A 205 -16.63 16.05 -7.41
N LEU A 206 -15.46 16.12 -6.75
CA LEU A 206 -15.11 15.30 -5.59
C LEU A 206 -15.54 15.94 -4.24
N GLY A 207 -16.20 17.10 -4.27
CA GLY A 207 -16.59 17.87 -3.09
C GLY A 207 -15.42 18.61 -2.42
N VAL A 208 -14.28 18.74 -3.09
CA VAL A 208 -13.08 19.40 -2.57
C VAL A 208 -13.19 20.91 -2.75
N ALA A 209 -12.79 21.67 -1.73
CA ALA A 209 -12.75 23.12 -1.82
C ALA A 209 -11.66 23.58 -2.78
N VAL A 210 -11.97 24.58 -3.61
CA VAL A 210 -11.03 25.14 -4.58
C VAL A 210 -10.87 26.65 -4.39
N THR A 211 -9.70 27.17 -4.73
CA THR A 211 -9.39 28.61 -4.67
C THR A 211 -8.41 29.00 -5.78
N HIS A 212 -8.23 30.29 -5.99
CA HIS A 212 -7.17 30.85 -6.82
C HIS A 212 -5.98 31.37 -5.99
N SER A 213 -6.07 31.34 -4.66
CA SER A 213 -5.05 31.86 -3.75
C SER A 213 -4.20 30.72 -3.15
N ASN A 214 -2.89 30.77 -3.39
CA ASN A 214 -1.95 29.82 -2.75
C ASN A 214 -1.86 30.08 -1.23
N VAL A 215 -1.93 31.35 -0.83
CA VAL A 215 -1.91 31.78 0.57
C VAL A 215 -3.08 31.18 1.37
N GLU A 216 -4.29 31.12 0.78
CA GLU A 216 -5.45 30.50 1.42
C GLU A 216 -5.33 28.98 1.60
N VAL A 217 -4.54 28.33 0.73
CA VAL A 217 -4.23 26.90 0.84
C VAL A 217 -3.24 26.70 1.99
N VAL A 218 -2.12 27.43 2.00
CA VAL A 218 -1.11 27.32 3.05
C VAL A 218 -1.71 27.63 4.43
N SER A 219 -2.34 28.79 4.58
CA SER A 219 -2.87 29.25 5.87
C SER A 219 -3.92 28.31 6.47
N GLY A 220 -4.67 27.60 5.62
CA GLY A 220 -5.77 26.72 6.03
C GLY A 220 -5.41 25.24 6.06
N SER A 221 -4.14 24.86 5.93
CA SER A 221 -3.69 23.47 5.87
C SER A 221 -2.61 23.17 6.92
N ASP A 222 -2.48 21.90 7.28
CA ASP A 222 -1.39 21.36 8.08
C ASP A 222 -0.36 20.67 7.17
N LEU A 223 -0.84 19.98 6.12
CA LEU A 223 -0.01 19.32 5.12
C LEU A 223 -0.22 20.00 3.76
N VAL A 224 0.83 20.55 3.16
CA VAL A 224 0.74 21.29 1.89
C VAL A 224 1.55 20.58 0.80
N PHE A 225 0.87 20.10 -0.24
CA PHE A 225 1.49 19.55 -1.43
C PHE A 225 1.83 20.66 -2.43
N LEU A 226 3.10 20.81 -2.79
CA LEU A 226 3.55 21.65 -3.91
C LEU A 226 3.49 20.82 -5.20
N ALA A 227 2.36 20.92 -5.92
CA ALA A 227 2.04 20.17 -7.13
C ALA A 227 2.04 21.05 -8.40
N VAL A 228 3.00 21.99 -8.45
CA VAL A 228 3.27 22.86 -9.59
C VAL A 228 4.41 22.33 -10.47
N LYS A 229 4.61 22.94 -11.63
CA LYS A 229 5.78 22.63 -12.46
C LYS A 229 7.08 23.04 -11.72
N PRO A 230 8.20 22.33 -11.91
CA PRO A 230 9.44 22.59 -11.18
C PRO A 230 9.91 24.04 -11.20
N HIS A 231 9.90 24.68 -12.36
CA HIS A 231 10.31 26.09 -12.54
C HIS A 231 9.41 27.11 -11.82
N LEU A 232 8.24 26.70 -11.31
CA LEU A 232 7.33 27.57 -10.57
C LEU A 232 7.49 27.45 -9.05
N VAL A 233 8.24 26.46 -8.54
CA VAL A 233 8.36 26.20 -7.10
C VAL A 233 8.93 27.40 -6.36
N ALA A 234 10.02 27.99 -6.86
CA ALA A 234 10.63 29.17 -6.24
C ALA A 234 9.66 30.37 -6.17
N ALA A 235 8.92 30.64 -7.24
CA ALA A 235 7.94 31.73 -7.26
C ALA A 235 6.81 31.50 -6.25
N VAL A 236 6.30 30.27 -6.16
CA VAL A 236 5.23 29.89 -5.22
C VAL A 236 5.72 29.95 -3.77
N LEU A 237 6.94 29.48 -3.49
CA LEU A 237 7.50 29.55 -2.15
C LEU A 237 7.78 31.00 -1.73
N ASN A 238 8.30 31.84 -2.63
CA ASN A 238 8.47 33.27 -2.36
C ASN A 238 7.13 33.97 -2.05
N GLU A 239 6.05 33.60 -2.73
CA GLU A 239 4.70 34.11 -2.46
C GLU A 239 4.17 33.68 -1.08
N THR A 240 4.45 32.44 -0.68
CA THR A 240 3.76 31.80 0.46
C THR A 240 4.59 31.70 1.73
N SER A 241 5.90 31.92 1.68
CA SER A 241 6.86 31.68 2.76
C SER A 241 6.48 32.37 4.07
N VAL A 242 5.97 33.59 4.02
CA VAL A 242 5.54 34.37 5.21
C VAL A 242 4.34 33.75 5.95
N HIS A 243 3.63 32.83 5.31
CA HIS A 243 2.50 32.10 5.89
C HIS A 243 2.87 30.70 6.37
N ILE A 244 4.09 30.23 6.07
CA ILE A 244 4.59 28.92 6.49
C ILE A 244 5.11 29.05 7.94
N ALA A 245 4.36 28.46 8.86
CA ALA A 245 4.72 28.28 10.27
C ALA A 245 5.17 26.83 10.57
N GLU A 246 5.77 26.62 11.75
CA GLU A 246 6.31 25.33 12.22
C GLU A 246 5.34 24.14 12.18
N ARG A 247 4.02 24.40 12.23
CA ARG A 247 3.00 23.35 12.15
C ARG A 247 2.90 22.70 10.75
N HIS A 248 3.38 23.36 9.69
CA HIS A 248 3.17 22.90 8.34
C HIS A 248 4.18 21.84 7.93
N ILE A 249 3.70 20.82 7.23
CA ILE A 249 4.51 19.86 6.52
C ILE A 249 4.41 20.17 5.02
N ILE A 250 5.52 20.60 4.42
CA ILE A 250 5.59 20.93 3.00
C ILE A 250 6.04 19.71 2.21
N VAL A 251 5.17 19.19 1.35
CA VAL A 251 5.45 18.03 0.50
C VAL A 251 5.60 18.45 -0.95
N SER A 252 6.82 18.44 -1.48
CA SER A 252 7.03 18.76 -2.90
C SER A 252 6.87 17.53 -3.78
N VAL A 253 6.08 17.63 -4.85
CA VAL A 253 6.02 16.62 -5.92
C VAL A 253 6.70 17.08 -7.22
N ALA A 254 7.48 18.17 -7.15
CA ALA A 254 8.14 18.74 -8.31
C ALA A 254 9.40 17.93 -8.68
N ALA A 255 9.38 17.36 -9.88
CA ALA A 255 10.54 16.65 -10.43
C ALA A 255 11.78 17.57 -10.53
N GLY A 256 12.93 17.07 -10.10
CA GLY A 256 14.20 17.80 -10.16
C GLY A 256 14.41 18.87 -9.07
N VAL A 257 13.42 19.19 -8.24
CA VAL A 257 13.65 20.11 -7.11
C VAL A 257 14.17 19.32 -5.91
N THR A 258 15.40 19.57 -5.50
CA THR A 258 16.06 18.85 -4.40
C THR A 258 15.57 19.32 -3.03
N LEU A 259 15.76 18.49 -1.99
CA LEU A 259 15.51 18.89 -0.60
C LEU A 259 16.36 20.10 -0.21
N ALA A 260 17.63 20.14 -0.61
CA ALA A 260 18.49 21.30 -0.36
C ALA A 260 17.88 22.59 -0.93
N THR A 261 17.44 22.57 -2.19
CA THR A 261 16.75 23.70 -2.83
C THR A 261 15.45 24.07 -2.12
N LEU A 262 14.66 23.08 -1.68
CA LEU A 262 13.42 23.35 -0.93
C LEU A 262 13.72 24.01 0.42
N GLU A 263 14.70 23.50 1.15
CA GLU A 263 15.09 24.02 2.47
C GLU A 263 15.71 25.42 2.38
N GLU A 264 16.45 25.73 1.32
CA GLU A 264 16.96 27.08 1.05
C GLU A 264 15.84 28.11 0.77
N LEU A 265 14.74 27.66 0.14
CA LEU A 265 13.61 28.53 -0.24
C LEU A 265 12.55 28.65 0.87
N LEU A 266 12.56 27.74 1.84
CA LEU A 266 11.62 27.73 2.94
C LEU A 266 12.16 28.53 4.13
N PRO A 267 11.27 29.02 5.03
CA PRO A 267 11.70 29.56 6.31
C PRO A 267 12.57 28.56 7.07
N GLU A 268 13.51 29.07 7.86
CA GLU A 268 14.38 28.25 8.70
C GLU A 268 13.57 27.28 9.58
N ASN A 269 14.07 26.06 9.77
CA ASN A 269 13.42 24.97 10.51
C ASN A 269 12.10 24.44 9.91
N SER A 270 11.73 24.81 8.67
CA SER A 270 10.54 24.26 8.00
C SER A 270 10.64 22.75 7.79
N VAL A 271 9.52 22.03 7.98
CA VAL A 271 9.42 20.60 7.71
C VAL A 271 9.15 20.39 6.22
N ALA A 272 10.13 19.84 5.50
CA ALA A 272 10.04 19.53 4.08
C ALA A 272 10.11 18.02 3.81
N ILE A 273 9.33 17.54 2.84
CA ILE A 273 9.40 16.19 2.31
C ILE A 273 9.41 16.26 0.78
N ARG A 274 10.37 15.60 0.13
CA ARG A 274 10.37 15.41 -1.32
C ARG A 274 9.69 14.10 -1.64
N LEU A 275 8.62 14.14 -2.42
CA LEU A 275 7.81 12.99 -2.82
C LEU A 275 7.84 12.86 -4.33
N MET A 276 8.15 11.68 -4.84
CA MET A 276 8.06 11.36 -6.25
C MET A 276 6.96 10.32 -6.49
N PRO A 277 5.76 10.74 -6.94
CA PRO A 277 4.72 9.82 -7.41
C PRO A 277 4.91 9.47 -8.89
N ASN A 278 4.11 8.53 -9.38
CA ASN A 278 3.97 8.26 -10.82
C ASN A 278 2.50 8.31 -11.28
N LEU A 279 2.28 8.26 -12.61
CA LEU A 279 0.97 8.45 -13.23
C LEU A 279 -0.13 7.48 -12.75
N PRO A 280 0.15 6.17 -12.49
CA PRO A 280 -0.82 5.23 -11.92
C PRO A 280 -1.49 5.64 -10.60
N CYS A 281 -1.01 6.68 -9.90
CA CYS A 281 -1.76 7.30 -8.80
C CYS A 281 -3.19 7.73 -9.20
N LEU A 282 -3.45 8.04 -10.48
CA LEU A 282 -4.79 8.38 -10.99
C LEU A 282 -5.81 7.25 -10.81
N VAL A 283 -5.33 6.01 -10.84
CA VAL A 283 -6.09 4.77 -10.69
C VAL A 283 -5.76 4.04 -9.38
N GLN A 284 -5.08 4.71 -8.45
CA GLN A 284 -4.75 4.18 -7.11
C GLN A 284 -3.81 2.96 -7.12
N GLU A 285 -2.99 2.84 -8.17
CA GLU A 285 -1.98 1.79 -8.34
C GLU A 285 -0.58 2.42 -8.50
N GLY A 286 -0.36 3.55 -7.83
CA GLY A 286 0.88 4.31 -7.86
C GLY A 286 2.07 3.56 -7.27
N ALA A 287 3.26 3.97 -7.70
CA ALA A 287 4.49 3.76 -6.94
C ALA A 287 5.00 5.15 -6.54
N LEU A 288 5.19 5.33 -5.24
CA LEU A 288 5.57 6.58 -4.63
C LEU A 288 6.81 6.34 -3.77
N LEU A 289 7.82 7.20 -3.93
CA LEU A 289 9.01 7.23 -3.08
C LEU A 289 9.13 8.62 -2.47
N PHE A 290 9.40 8.72 -1.18
CA PHE A 290 9.68 9.99 -0.52
C PHE A 290 10.97 9.99 0.29
N THR A 291 11.48 11.19 0.50
CA THR A 291 12.63 11.46 1.37
C THR A 291 12.31 12.66 2.26
N ARG A 292 12.62 12.52 3.54
CA ARG A 292 12.48 13.57 4.55
C ARG A 292 13.62 14.57 4.46
N GLY A 293 13.30 15.85 4.59
CA GLY A 293 14.27 16.91 4.84
C GLY A 293 14.87 16.83 6.24
N SER A 294 15.83 17.71 6.49
CA SER A 294 16.65 17.83 7.69
C SER A 294 15.81 18.00 8.96
N HIS A 295 14.70 18.73 8.88
CA HIS A 295 13.80 19.02 10.02
C HIS A 295 12.58 18.09 10.10
N ALA A 296 12.35 17.25 9.09
CA ALA A 296 11.22 16.33 9.07
C ALA A 296 11.49 15.10 9.94
N LYS A 297 10.62 14.85 10.92
CA LYS A 297 10.74 13.74 11.88
C LYS A 297 10.21 12.44 11.28
N GLN A 298 10.54 11.32 11.93
CA GLN A 298 10.02 10.01 11.55
C GLN A 298 8.48 9.97 11.57
N GLU A 299 7.86 10.70 12.50
CA GLU A 299 6.42 10.83 12.64
C GLU A 299 5.77 11.50 11.41
N ASP A 300 6.41 12.51 10.82
CA ASP A 300 5.94 13.18 9.61
C ASP A 300 5.95 12.23 8.40
N GLY A 301 7.02 11.43 8.28
CA GLY A 301 7.12 10.39 7.25
C GLY A 301 6.09 9.27 7.44
N ALA A 302 5.86 8.86 8.69
CA ALA A 302 4.85 7.86 9.02
C ALA A 302 3.42 8.36 8.72
N LEU A 303 3.14 9.63 9.04
CA LEU A 303 1.88 10.31 8.70
C LEU A 303 1.69 10.33 7.18
N LEU A 304 2.68 10.80 6.42
CA LEU A 304 2.60 10.87 4.96
C LEU A 304 2.36 9.49 4.34
N ARG A 305 3.09 8.46 4.79
CA ARG A 305 2.89 7.08 4.33
C ARG A 305 1.48 6.58 4.64
N SER A 306 0.98 6.86 5.84
CA SER A 306 -0.39 6.50 6.25
C SER A 306 -1.43 7.19 5.38
N LEU A 307 -1.27 8.46 5.06
CA LEU A 307 -2.20 9.20 4.21
C LEU A 307 -2.19 8.67 2.76
N LEU A 308 -1.00 8.39 2.22
CA LEU A 308 -0.82 8.02 0.81
C LEU A 308 -0.99 6.53 0.53
N HIS A 309 -1.22 5.67 1.53
CA HIS A 309 -1.29 4.21 1.33
C HIS A 309 -2.36 3.74 0.33
N ARG A 310 -3.38 4.57 0.07
CA ARG A 310 -4.41 4.29 -0.93
C ARG A 310 -4.03 4.75 -2.34
N CYS A 311 -3.00 5.58 -2.48
CA CYS A 311 -2.47 5.99 -3.78
C CYS A 311 -1.69 4.86 -4.47
N GLY A 312 -1.22 3.86 -3.71
CA GLY A 312 -0.46 2.71 -4.19
C GLY A 312 0.66 2.31 -3.22
N LEU A 313 1.77 1.81 -3.74
CA LEU A 313 2.98 1.53 -2.95
C LEU A 313 3.65 2.84 -2.53
N VAL A 314 3.87 3.02 -1.23
CA VAL A 314 4.56 4.20 -0.68
C VAL A 314 5.77 3.75 0.12
N GLU A 315 6.96 4.14 -0.34
CA GLU A 315 8.23 3.85 0.31
C GLU A 315 8.99 5.11 0.70
N GLU A 316 9.87 4.96 1.68
CA GLU A 316 10.79 6.00 2.14
C GLU A 316 12.21 5.54 1.82
N GLY A 317 13.05 6.45 1.36
CA GLY A 317 14.46 6.15 1.11
C GLY A 317 15.32 7.40 1.00
N PRO A 318 16.63 7.22 0.78
CA PRO A 318 17.57 8.31 0.50
C PRO A 318 17.14 9.12 -0.72
N GLU A 319 17.45 10.42 -0.73
CA GLU A 319 17.09 11.30 -1.85
C GLU A 319 17.69 10.85 -3.18
N ALA A 320 18.88 10.23 -3.15
CA ALA A 320 19.53 9.66 -4.33
C ALA A 320 18.67 8.59 -5.05
N TRP A 321 17.72 7.97 -4.34
CA TRP A 321 16.79 7.01 -4.93
C TRP A 321 15.63 7.70 -5.66
N ILE A 322 15.37 8.99 -5.46
CA ILE A 322 14.30 9.71 -6.15
C ILE A 322 14.56 9.79 -7.66
N ASP A 323 15.81 10.03 -8.08
CA ASP A 323 16.16 10.06 -9.50
C ASP A 323 16.10 8.65 -10.12
N ILE A 324 16.53 7.63 -9.37
CA ILE A 324 16.39 6.21 -9.76
C ILE A 324 14.91 5.85 -9.91
N HIS A 325 14.08 6.24 -8.94
CA HIS A 325 12.65 6.03 -8.97
C HIS A 325 11.99 6.76 -10.14
N THR A 326 12.46 7.96 -10.47
CA THR A 326 11.99 8.71 -11.65
C THR A 326 12.25 7.92 -12.93
N GLY A 327 13.47 7.39 -13.11
CA GLY A 327 13.81 6.57 -14.28
C GLY A 327 13.12 5.20 -14.31
N LEU A 328 12.81 4.64 -13.14
CA LEU A 328 12.16 3.34 -13.00
C LEU A 328 10.63 3.44 -13.06
N SER A 329 10.00 4.07 -12.08
CA SER A 329 8.53 4.09 -11.90
C SER A 329 7.85 5.22 -12.69
N GLY A 330 8.53 6.37 -12.83
CA GLY A 330 8.01 7.54 -13.52
C GLY A 330 8.01 7.30 -15.03
N SER A 331 9.21 7.11 -15.59
CA SER A 331 9.41 6.78 -17.01
C SER A 331 8.93 5.38 -17.37
N GLY A 332 8.97 4.43 -16.43
CA GLY A 332 8.55 3.04 -16.66
C GLY A 332 7.12 2.86 -17.14
N VAL A 333 6.22 3.79 -16.81
CA VAL A 333 4.85 3.77 -17.33
C VAL A 333 4.84 3.82 -18.86
N ALA A 334 5.67 4.67 -19.45
CA ALA A 334 5.79 4.78 -20.90
C ALA A 334 6.47 3.54 -21.50
N PHE A 335 7.45 2.95 -20.81
CA PHE A 335 8.10 1.72 -21.26
C PHE A 335 7.09 0.55 -21.32
N VAL A 336 6.20 0.47 -20.34
CA VAL A 336 5.12 -0.52 -20.30
C VAL A 336 4.09 -0.27 -21.40
N TYR A 337 3.75 0.98 -21.71
CA TYR A 337 2.87 1.31 -22.84
C TYR A 337 3.47 0.88 -24.17
N LEU A 338 4.75 1.16 -24.41
CA LEU A 338 5.46 0.72 -25.61
C LEU A 338 5.47 -0.81 -25.72
N PHE A 339 5.70 -1.52 -24.61
CA PHE A 339 5.66 -2.98 -24.58
C PHE A 339 4.26 -3.52 -24.90
N ALA A 340 3.20 -2.94 -24.32
CA ALA A 340 1.82 -3.33 -24.59
C ALA A 340 1.42 -3.07 -26.05
N GLU A 341 1.85 -1.94 -26.62
CA GLU A 341 1.67 -1.62 -28.05
C GLU A 341 2.37 -2.65 -28.94
N ALA A 342 3.65 -2.95 -28.67
CA ALA A 342 4.40 -3.95 -29.44
C ALA A 342 3.77 -5.36 -29.38
N LEU A 343 3.22 -5.76 -28.22
CA LEU A 343 2.47 -7.02 -28.10
C LEU A 343 1.21 -7.01 -28.98
N ALA A 344 0.46 -5.91 -28.99
CA ALA A 344 -0.75 -5.78 -29.79
C ALA A 344 -0.42 -5.83 -31.30
N GLU A 345 0.60 -5.09 -31.75
CA GLU A 345 1.06 -5.11 -33.14
C GLU A 345 1.56 -6.49 -33.57
N GLY A 346 2.23 -7.21 -32.66
CA GLY A 346 2.60 -8.61 -32.86
C GLY A 346 1.37 -9.51 -33.12
N ALA A 347 0.29 -9.33 -32.35
CA ALA A 347 -0.95 -10.10 -32.55
C ALA A 347 -1.69 -9.71 -33.85
N VAL A 348 -1.68 -8.42 -34.22
CA VAL A 348 -2.24 -7.94 -35.50
C VAL A 348 -1.50 -8.56 -36.68
N LYS A 349 -0.17 -8.63 -36.62
CA LYS A 349 0.65 -9.30 -37.62
C LYS A 349 0.27 -10.78 -37.81
N MET A 350 -0.23 -11.43 -36.75
CA MET A 350 -0.72 -12.81 -36.79
C MET A 350 -2.19 -12.94 -37.21
N GLY A 351 -2.84 -11.85 -37.58
CA GLY A 351 -4.21 -11.83 -38.11
C GLY A 351 -5.31 -11.43 -37.12
N MET A 352 -4.97 -10.98 -35.91
CA MET A 352 -5.97 -10.51 -34.95
C MET A 352 -6.49 -9.11 -35.30
N PRO A 353 -7.79 -8.81 -35.13
CA PRO A 353 -8.30 -7.44 -35.23
C PRO A 353 -7.64 -6.50 -34.21
N SER A 354 -7.19 -5.32 -34.67
CA SER A 354 -6.42 -4.36 -33.85
C SER A 354 -7.09 -4.02 -32.51
N ALA A 355 -8.38 -3.69 -32.48
CA ALA A 355 -9.08 -3.34 -31.24
C ALA A 355 -9.06 -4.48 -30.20
N LEU A 356 -9.17 -5.73 -30.65
CA LEU A 356 -9.09 -6.90 -29.78
C LEU A 356 -7.66 -7.12 -29.28
N ALA A 357 -6.67 -6.97 -30.17
CA ALA A 357 -5.26 -7.11 -29.84
C ALA A 357 -4.81 -6.13 -28.74
N HIS A 358 -5.15 -4.83 -28.87
CA HIS A 358 -4.84 -3.84 -27.83
C HIS A 358 -5.54 -4.14 -26.50
N SER A 359 -6.80 -4.58 -26.54
CA SER A 359 -7.55 -4.93 -25.34
C SER A 359 -6.92 -6.12 -24.60
N ILE A 360 -6.55 -7.18 -25.32
CA ILE A 360 -5.90 -8.37 -24.77
C ILE A 360 -4.48 -8.04 -24.25
N ALA A 361 -3.71 -7.24 -24.99
CA ALA A 361 -2.36 -6.83 -24.57
C ALA A 361 -2.39 -6.04 -23.26
N SER A 362 -3.31 -5.06 -23.15
CA SER A 362 -3.52 -4.29 -21.92
C SER A 362 -3.89 -5.20 -20.73
N GLN A 363 -4.85 -6.11 -20.93
CA GLN A 363 -5.28 -7.06 -19.89
C GLN A 363 -4.15 -8.03 -19.49
N THR A 364 -3.30 -8.44 -20.44
CA THR A 364 -2.15 -9.31 -20.19
C THR A 364 -1.11 -8.63 -19.30
N VAL A 365 -0.78 -7.37 -19.60
CA VAL A 365 0.13 -6.56 -18.77
C VAL A 365 -0.42 -6.37 -17.36
N LEU A 366 -1.71 -6.01 -17.24
CA LEU A 366 -2.36 -5.84 -15.93
C LEU A 366 -2.31 -7.14 -15.10
N GLY A 367 -2.70 -8.27 -15.70
CA GLY A 367 -2.72 -9.56 -15.02
C GLY A 367 -1.34 -10.02 -14.56
N ALA A 368 -0.33 -9.90 -15.45
CA ALA A 368 1.05 -10.24 -15.13
C ALA A 368 1.63 -9.35 -14.01
N GLY A 369 1.38 -8.04 -14.05
CA GLY A 369 1.81 -7.11 -13.02
C GLY A 369 1.18 -7.41 -11.66
N LYS A 370 -0.11 -7.74 -11.63
CA LYS A 370 -0.82 -8.12 -10.40
C LYS A 370 -0.29 -9.43 -9.81
N LEU A 371 -0.12 -10.47 -10.63
CA LEU A 371 0.47 -11.74 -10.19
C LEU A 371 1.90 -11.54 -9.64
N LEU A 372 2.71 -10.74 -10.31
CA LEU A 372 4.06 -10.42 -9.83
C LEU A 372 4.02 -9.73 -8.46
N ARG A 373 3.14 -8.74 -8.30
CA ARG A 373 3.04 -7.97 -7.05
C ARG A 373 2.50 -8.79 -5.89
N GLU A 374 1.49 -9.63 -6.12
CA GLU A 374 0.76 -10.35 -5.07
C GLU A 374 1.40 -11.70 -4.70
N SER A 375 2.10 -12.35 -5.64
CA SER A 375 2.67 -13.69 -5.39
C SER A 375 3.93 -13.67 -4.52
N GLY A 376 4.70 -12.59 -4.55
CA GLY A 376 6.01 -12.52 -3.89
C GLY A 376 7.09 -13.42 -4.50
N LYS A 377 6.80 -14.09 -5.61
CA LYS A 377 7.77 -14.98 -6.26
C LYS A 377 8.79 -14.17 -7.06
N HIS A 378 9.98 -14.73 -7.25
CA HIS A 378 10.96 -14.16 -8.17
C HIS A 378 10.39 -14.15 -9.61
N PRO A 379 10.55 -13.08 -10.41
CA PRO A 379 10.03 -12.99 -11.77
C PRO A 379 10.44 -14.17 -12.66
N ALA A 380 11.68 -14.65 -12.53
CA ALA A 380 12.14 -15.87 -13.23
C ALA A 380 11.34 -17.12 -12.85
N GLN A 381 10.89 -17.25 -11.60
CA GLN A 381 10.04 -18.36 -11.18
C GLN A 381 8.65 -18.25 -11.83
N LEU A 382 8.02 -17.07 -11.76
CA LEU A 382 6.72 -16.84 -12.42
C LEU A 382 6.79 -17.09 -13.93
N ARG A 383 7.90 -16.69 -14.56
CA ARG A 383 8.16 -16.97 -15.97
C ARG A 383 8.29 -18.47 -16.24
N SER A 384 9.00 -19.22 -15.39
CA SER A 384 9.11 -20.68 -15.53
C SER A 384 7.76 -21.38 -15.35
N GLU A 385 6.91 -20.90 -14.43
CA GLU A 385 5.57 -21.48 -14.17
C GLU A 385 4.62 -21.40 -15.37
N VAL A 386 4.81 -20.43 -16.28
CA VAL A 386 4.02 -20.28 -17.52
C VAL A 386 4.71 -20.83 -18.77
N CYS A 387 5.86 -21.49 -18.59
CA CYS A 387 6.72 -21.95 -19.67
C CYS A 387 6.74 -23.48 -19.72
N THR A 388 5.82 -24.07 -20.49
CA THR A 388 5.81 -25.52 -20.70
C THR A 388 6.94 -25.94 -21.65
N PRO A 389 7.61 -27.09 -21.43
CA PRO A 389 8.63 -27.60 -22.35
C PRO A 389 8.12 -27.71 -23.78
N GLY A 390 8.83 -27.12 -24.74
CA GLY A 390 8.44 -27.08 -26.16
C GLY A 390 7.18 -26.25 -26.47
N GLY A 391 6.61 -25.53 -25.49
CA GLY A 391 5.39 -24.73 -25.66
C GLY A 391 5.64 -23.37 -26.33
N THR A 392 4.56 -22.68 -26.67
CA THR A 392 4.63 -21.38 -27.37
C THR A 392 5.40 -20.31 -26.60
N THR A 393 5.29 -20.29 -25.26
CA THR A 393 5.97 -19.31 -24.39
C THR A 393 7.48 -19.34 -24.54
N ILE A 394 8.13 -20.52 -24.58
CA ILE A 394 9.60 -20.59 -24.64
C ILE A 394 10.15 -20.10 -25.97
N TYR A 395 9.44 -20.35 -27.07
CA TYR A 395 9.83 -19.83 -28.39
C TYR A 395 9.73 -18.30 -28.44
N GLY A 396 8.66 -17.73 -27.87
CA GLY A 396 8.52 -16.27 -27.74
C GLY A 396 9.61 -15.66 -26.85
N LEU A 397 9.89 -16.26 -25.69
CA LEU A 397 10.96 -15.82 -24.80
C LEU A 397 12.33 -15.88 -25.48
N HIS A 398 12.63 -16.94 -26.22
CA HIS A 398 13.89 -17.06 -26.96
C HIS A 398 14.06 -15.91 -27.96
N THR A 399 13.02 -15.54 -28.71
CA THR A 399 13.07 -14.38 -29.62
C THR A 399 13.25 -13.05 -28.87
N LEU A 400 12.62 -12.87 -27.71
CA LEU A 400 12.83 -11.67 -26.89
C LEU A 400 14.26 -11.57 -26.34
N GLU A 401 14.87 -12.69 -25.97
CA GLU A 401 16.27 -12.74 -25.52
C GLU A 401 17.24 -12.47 -26.69
N GLN A 402 16.97 -13.00 -27.90
CA GLN A 402 17.72 -12.65 -29.11
C GLN A 402 17.64 -11.14 -29.42
N GLY A 403 16.49 -10.52 -29.15
CA GLY A 403 16.29 -9.07 -29.27
C GLY A 403 16.94 -8.26 -28.14
N GLY A 404 17.58 -8.89 -27.15
CA GLY A 404 18.29 -8.19 -26.07
C GLY A 404 17.37 -7.44 -25.11
N LEU A 405 16.13 -7.92 -24.89
CA LEU A 405 15.11 -7.21 -24.09
C LEU A 405 15.64 -6.73 -22.73
N ARG A 406 16.39 -7.58 -22.02
CA ARG A 406 16.93 -7.24 -20.69
C ARG A 406 17.91 -6.07 -20.76
N ALA A 407 18.85 -6.14 -21.70
CA ALA A 407 19.85 -5.08 -21.89
C ALA A 407 19.16 -3.75 -22.24
N ALA A 408 18.24 -3.76 -23.22
CA ALA A 408 17.50 -2.57 -23.62
C ALA A 408 16.71 -1.94 -22.46
N THR A 409 16.04 -2.76 -21.66
CA THR A 409 15.25 -2.29 -20.51
C THR A 409 16.14 -1.70 -19.41
N MET A 410 17.27 -2.34 -19.10
CA MET A 410 18.24 -1.83 -18.12
C MET A 410 18.83 -0.49 -18.57
N SER A 411 19.26 -0.39 -19.83
CA SER A 411 19.78 0.86 -20.40
C SER A 411 18.75 1.98 -20.42
N ALA A 412 17.46 1.66 -20.62
CA ALA A 412 16.38 2.65 -20.58
C ALA A 412 16.22 3.27 -19.18
N VAL A 413 16.24 2.45 -18.12
CA VAL A 413 16.17 2.92 -16.72
C VAL A 413 17.40 3.76 -16.38
N GLU A 414 18.60 3.32 -16.77
CA GLU A 414 19.84 4.07 -16.58
C GLU A 414 19.77 5.45 -17.26
N SER A 415 19.43 5.48 -18.55
CA SER A 415 19.36 6.72 -19.34
C SER A 415 18.34 7.70 -18.76
N ALA A 416 17.17 7.21 -18.33
CA ALA A 416 16.14 8.04 -17.71
C ALA A 416 16.57 8.56 -16.33
N THR A 417 17.27 7.74 -15.55
CA THR A 417 17.85 8.13 -14.24
C THR A 417 18.90 9.22 -14.41
N GLU A 418 19.84 9.06 -15.35
CA GLU A 418 20.85 10.07 -15.64
C GLU A 418 20.23 11.38 -16.14
N ARG A 419 19.17 11.29 -16.94
CA ARG A 419 18.42 12.48 -17.35
C ARG A 419 17.74 13.17 -16.16
N ALA A 420 17.15 12.41 -15.23
CA ALA A 420 16.55 12.96 -14.01
C ALA A 420 17.58 13.73 -13.17
N LYS A 421 18.78 13.14 -12.96
CA LYS A 421 19.90 13.80 -12.28
C LYS A 421 20.31 15.12 -12.95
N GLN A 422 20.38 15.15 -14.29
CA GLN A 422 20.72 16.38 -15.03
C GLN A 422 19.68 17.48 -14.85
N LEU A 423 18.40 17.13 -14.75
CA LEU A 423 17.32 18.11 -14.55
C LEU A 423 17.37 18.74 -13.16
N GLY A 424 17.86 18.03 -12.14
CA GLY A 424 17.98 18.55 -10.77
C GLY A 424 19.24 19.35 -10.47
N ARG A 425 20.15 19.50 -11.43
CA ARG A 425 21.37 20.34 -11.31
C ARG A 425 21.18 21.77 -11.83
N LYS A 426 19.96 22.14 -12.19
CA LYS A 426 19.59 23.48 -12.68
C LYS A 426 18.84 24.22 -11.60
#